data_AF-A0A2E6LEA5-F1
#
_entry.id   AF-A0A2E6LEA5-F1
#
_cell.length_a   1.000
_cell.length_b   1.000
_cell.length_c   1.000
_cell.angle_alpha   90.00
_cell.angle_beta   90.00
_cell.angle_gamma   90.00
#
_symmetry.space_group_name_H-M   'P 1'
#
loop_
_entity.id
_entity.type
_entity.pdbx_description
1 polymer ?
#
loop_
_entity_poly.entity_id
_entity_poly.type
_entity_poly.pdbx_seq_one_letter_code
_entity_poly.pdbx_strand_id
1 'polypeptide(L)'
;MSETHKEHPTPTKYVQIAIILAILTAIEVALYYTEDVVGALAAPLLVILAVGKFVIVVGWFMHLRYENSLINKFFAGGMILALILFAIVMIERAVGNFF
;
A
#
# COMPACT_ATOMS: atom_id res chain seq x y z
N MET A 1 -1.12 43.77 -24.09
CA MET A 1 -0.25 42.89 -23.28
C MET A 1 -1.13 41.77 -22.74
N SER A 2 -1.31 40.68 -23.48
CA SER A 2 -2.12 39.53 -23.06
C SER A 2 -1.24 38.61 -22.23
N GLU A 3 -1.55 38.50 -20.94
CA GLU A 3 -0.78 37.71 -19.99
C GLU A 3 -0.80 36.23 -20.37
N THR A 4 0.39 35.68 -20.62
CA THR A 4 0.62 34.25 -20.78
C THR A 4 0.32 33.56 -19.45
N HIS A 5 -0.84 32.91 -19.35
CA HIS A 5 -1.19 32.03 -18.25
C HIS A 5 -0.08 30.98 -18.08
N LYS A 6 0.64 31.09 -16.97
CA LYS A 6 1.65 30.09 -16.56
C LYS A 6 0.92 28.75 -16.40
N GLU A 7 1.32 27.79 -17.21
CA GLU A 7 0.90 26.40 -17.14
C GLU A 7 1.29 25.86 -15.75
N HIS A 8 0.31 25.78 -14.84
CA HIS A 8 0.54 25.24 -13.51
C HIS A 8 0.87 23.75 -13.64
N PRO A 9 2.03 23.28 -13.13
CA PRO A 9 2.44 21.88 -13.27
C PRO A 9 1.38 20.96 -12.66
N THR A 10 0.84 20.10 -13.52
CA THR A 10 -0.44 19.41 -13.39
C THR A 10 -0.59 18.54 -12.11
N PRO A 11 -1.48 18.90 -11.16
CA PRO A 11 -1.92 18.02 -10.08
C PRO A 11 -2.63 16.73 -10.55
N THR A 12 -2.93 16.63 -11.85
CA THR A 12 -3.64 15.51 -12.48
C THR A 12 -2.99 14.15 -12.26
N LYS A 13 -1.65 14.07 -12.21
CA LYS A 13 -0.95 12.78 -11.99
C LYS A 13 -1.18 12.23 -10.57
N TYR A 14 -1.18 13.09 -9.55
CA TYR A 14 -1.47 12.69 -8.18
C TYR A 14 -2.92 12.25 -8.02
N VAL A 15 -3.85 12.93 -8.70
CA VAL A 15 -5.26 12.54 -8.73
C VAL A 15 -5.45 11.16 -9.38
N GLN A 16 -4.75 10.86 -10.47
CA GLN A 16 -4.78 9.53 -11.09
C GLN A 16 -4.27 8.44 -10.13
N ILE A 17 -3.17 8.68 -9.43
CA ILE A 17 -2.61 7.72 -8.46
C ILE A 17 -3.56 7.55 -7.27
N ALA A 18 -4.19 8.64 -6.80
CA ALA A 18 -5.21 8.58 -5.75
C ALA A 18 -6.41 7.71 -6.16
N ILE A 19 -6.87 7.83 -7.42
CA ILE A 19 -7.94 6.99 -7.96
C ILE A 19 -7.53 5.52 -7.97
N ILE A 20 -6.30 5.19 -8.41
CA ILE A 20 -5.79 3.81 -8.37
C ILE A 20 -5.78 3.27 -6.94
N LEU A 21 -5.31 4.06 -5.97
CA LEU A 21 -5.32 3.70 -4.54
C LEU A 21 -6.74 3.51 -4.00
N ALA A 22 -7.70 4.33 -4.43
CA ALA A 22 -9.10 4.19 -4.06
C ALA A 22 -9.69 2.88 -4.60
N ILE A 23 -9.38 2.53 -5.86
CA ILE A 23 -9.80 1.26 -6.46
C ILE A 23 -9.18 0.07 -5.72
N LEU A 24 -7.88 0.12 -5.40
CA LEU A 24 -7.21 -0.93 -4.63
C LEU A 24 -7.84 -1.12 -3.25
N THR A 25 -8.21 -0.01 -2.60
CA THR A 25 -8.91 -0.05 -1.30
C THR A 25 -10.32 -0.63 -1.44
N ALA A 26 -11.05 -0.30 -2.50
CA ALA A 26 -12.36 -0.89 -2.76
C ALA A 26 -12.26 -2.41 -2.99
N ILE A 27 -11.24 -2.87 -3.72
CA ILE A 27 -10.96 -4.30 -3.92
C ILE A 27 -10.64 -4.97 -2.58
N GLU A 28 -9.80 -4.36 -1.75
CA GLU A 28 -9.47 -4.89 -0.42
C GLU A 28 -10.70 -5.01 0.48
N VAL A 29 -11.55 -3.99 0.51
CA VAL A 29 -12.81 -4.02 1.28
C VAL A 29 -13.73 -5.12 0.76
N ALA A 30 -13.89 -5.24 -0.57
CA ALA A 30 -14.67 -6.33 -1.16
C ALA A 30 -14.09 -7.70 -0.78
N LEU A 31 -12.76 -7.85 -0.84
CA LEU A 31 -12.08 -9.10 -0.50
C LEU A 31 -12.27 -9.48 0.96
N TYR A 32 -12.20 -8.49 1.86
CA TYR A 32 -12.46 -8.64 3.29
C TYR A 32 -13.90 -9.10 3.55
N TYR A 33 -14.89 -8.52 2.88
CA TYR A 33 -16.29 -8.97 3.00
C TYR A 33 -16.56 -10.34 2.37
N THR A 34 -15.72 -10.80 1.44
CA THR A 34 -15.80 -12.12 0.82
C THR A 34 -14.80 -13.12 1.40
N GLU A 35 -14.25 -12.85 2.59
CA GLU A 35 -13.20 -13.68 3.18
C GLU A 35 -13.63 -15.13 3.38
N ASP A 36 -14.91 -15.38 3.66
CA ASP A 36 -15.50 -16.71 3.81
C ASP A 36 -15.40 -17.57 2.54
N VAL A 37 -15.35 -16.94 1.36
CA VAL A 37 -15.24 -17.62 0.06
C VAL A 37 -13.78 -17.95 -0.28
N VAL A 38 -12.85 -17.10 0.16
CA VAL A 38 -11.40 -17.20 -0.14
C VAL A 38 -10.66 -18.03 0.91
N GLY A 39 -11.21 -18.14 2.12
CA GLY A 39 -10.70 -18.99 3.20
C GLY A 39 -9.30 -18.58 3.66
N ALA A 40 -8.43 -19.57 3.87
CA ALA A 40 -7.07 -19.35 4.39
C ALA A 40 -6.19 -18.43 3.51
N LEU A 41 -6.56 -18.22 2.24
CA LEU A 41 -5.85 -17.33 1.32
C LEU A 41 -6.27 -15.86 1.44
N ALA A 42 -7.35 -15.54 2.16
CA ALA A 42 -7.81 -14.15 2.33
C ALA A 42 -6.74 -13.29 3.03
N ALA A 43 -6.21 -13.78 4.16
CA ALA A 43 -5.20 -13.07 4.95
C ALA A 43 -3.90 -12.73 4.17
N PRO A 44 -3.22 -13.67 3.50
CA PRO A 44 -2.01 -13.33 2.74
C PRO A 44 -2.31 -12.40 1.56
N LEU A 45 -3.49 -12.49 0.94
CA LEU A 45 -3.86 -11.65 -0.18
C LEU A 45 -4.11 -10.19 0.25
N LEU A 46 -4.75 -9.99 1.40
CA LEU A 46 -4.91 -8.68 2.02
C LEU A 46 -3.55 -8.04 2.38
N VAL A 47 -2.60 -8.84 2.88
CA VAL A 47 -1.23 -8.36 3.14
C VAL A 47 -0.54 -7.90 1.86
N ILE A 48 -0.67 -8.64 0.76
CA ILE A 48 -0.10 -8.24 -0.54
C ILE A 48 -0.71 -6.91 -1.01
N LEU A 49 -2.03 -6.74 -0.90
CA LEU A 49 -2.70 -5.49 -1.23
C LEU A 49 -2.23 -4.33 -0.35
N ALA A 50 -2.05 -4.56 0.95
CA ALA A 50 -1.52 -3.57 1.90
C ALA A 50 -0.10 -3.12 1.52
N VAL A 51 0.80 -4.07 1.22
CA VAL A 51 2.18 -3.79 0.78
C VAL A 51 2.19 -2.99 -0.53
N GLY A 52 1.39 -3.41 -1.51
CA GLY A 52 1.27 -2.71 -2.80
C GLY A 52 0.86 -1.24 -2.62
N LYS A 53 -0.16 -0.99 -1.80
CA LYS A 53 -0.59 0.38 -1.48
C LYS A 53 0.48 1.18 -0.77
N PHE A 54 1.17 0.59 0.21
CA PHE A 54 2.27 1.27 0.90
C PHE A 54 3.37 1.72 -0.07
N VAL A 55 3.78 0.85 -1.00
CA VAL A 55 4.81 1.19 -2.00
C VAL A 55 4.35 2.37 -2.88
N ILE A 56 3.08 2.37 -3.31
CA ILE A 56 2.51 3.47 -4.09
C ILE A 56 2.51 4.78 -3.28
N VAL A 57 2.04 4.73 -2.03
CA VAL A 57 1.98 5.90 -1.13
C VAL A 57 3.38 6.46 -0.86
N VAL A 58 4.33 5.60 -0.51
CA VAL A 58 5.70 5.99 -0.20
C VAL A 58 6.42 6.55 -1.43
N GLY A 59 6.26 5.91 -2.59
CA GLY A 59 6.89 6.32 -3.83
C GLY A 59 6.36 7.64 -4.40
N TRP A 60 5.06 7.88 -4.30
CA TRP A 60 4.40 9.01 -4.97
C TRP A 60 3.92 10.10 -4.01
N PHE A 61 3.26 9.76 -2.90
CA PHE A 61 2.70 10.76 -1.97
C PHE A 61 3.70 11.24 -0.91
N MET A 62 4.60 10.36 -0.45
CA MET A 62 5.68 10.74 0.46
C MET A 62 6.94 11.21 -0.26
N HIS A 63 6.90 11.28 -1.60
CA HIS A 63 7.99 11.77 -2.46
C HIS A 63 9.36 11.09 -2.24
N LEU A 64 9.42 9.91 -1.61
CA LEU A 64 10.69 9.25 -1.30
C LEU A 64 11.52 8.91 -2.53
N ARG A 65 10.89 8.85 -3.71
CA ARG A 65 11.57 8.73 -5.00
C ARG A 65 12.56 9.86 -5.28
N TYR A 66 12.36 11.04 -4.71
CA TYR A 66 13.16 12.25 -4.95
C TYR A 66 13.95 12.70 -3.71
N GLU A 67 13.84 11.98 -2.60
CA GLU A 67 14.45 12.30 -1.31
C GLU A 67 15.78 11.58 -1.09
N ASN A 68 16.47 11.95 -0.01
CA ASN A 68 17.70 11.30 0.42
C ASN A 68 17.48 9.82 0.81
N SER A 69 18.47 8.98 0.49
CA SER A 69 18.43 7.54 0.74
C SER A 69 18.24 7.15 2.21
N LEU A 70 18.54 8.06 3.15
CA LEU A 70 18.35 7.86 4.59
C LEU A 70 16.86 7.72 4.96
N ILE A 71 15.99 8.57 4.41
CA ILE A 71 14.54 8.55 4.70
C ILE A 71 13.91 7.31 4.06
N ASN A 72 14.34 6.95 2.84
CA ASN A 72 13.90 5.71 2.19
C ASN A 72 14.25 4.47 3.02
N LYS A 73 15.45 4.41 3.60
CA LYS A 73 15.86 3.31 4.49
C LYS A 73 15.03 3.23 5.77
N PHE A 74 14.64 4.37 6.34
CA PHE A 74 13.80 4.40 7.54
C PHE A 74 12.41 3.80 7.26
N PHE A 75 11.76 4.21 6.17
CA PHE A 75 10.47 3.64 5.74
C PHE A 75 10.59 2.16 5.35
N ALA A 76 11.66 1.77 4.65
CA ALA A 76 11.92 0.38 4.33
C ALA A 76 12.14 -0.47 5.60
N GLY A 77 12.82 0.07 6.62
CA GLY A 77 12.98 -0.58 7.91
C GLY A 77 11.64 -0.83 8.60
N GLY A 78 10.75 0.16 8.63
CA GLY A 78 9.38 0.01 9.14
C GLY A 78 8.57 -1.04 8.37
N MET A 79 8.71 -1.08 7.05
CA MET A 79 8.08 -2.09 6.20
C MET A 79 8.58 -3.50 6.50
N ILE A 80 9.90 -3.69 6.63
CA ILE A 80 10.49 -5.00 6.98
C ILE A 80 9.98 -5.45 8.35
N LEU A 81 9.97 -4.55 9.34
CA LEU A 81 9.46 -4.85 10.67
C LEU A 81 7.98 -5.28 10.63
N ALA A 82 7.14 -4.55 9.91
CA ALA A 82 5.72 -4.88 9.76
C ALA A 82 5.52 -6.26 9.10
N LEU A 83 6.30 -6.59 8.07
CA LEU A 83 6.26 -7.89 7.40
C LEU A 83 6.68 -9.03 8.34
N ILE A 84 7.70 -8.82 9.17
CA ILE A 84 8.13 -9.79 10.18
C ILE A 84 7.01 -10.06 11.18
N LEU A 85 6.39 -9.00 11.73
CA LEU A 85 5.29 -9.14 12.69
C LEU A 85 4.09 -9.87 12.06
N PHE A 86 3.72 -9.53 10.84
CA PHE A 86 2.65 -10.22 10.12
C PHE A 86 2.98 -11.69 9.86
N ALA A 87 4.22 -11.99 9.47
CA ALA A 87 4.66 -13.37 9.26
C ALA A 87 4.55 -14.19 10.55
N ILE A 88 4.95 -13.62 11.70
CA ILE A 88 4.81 -14.28 13.01
C ILE A 88 3.34 -14.58 13.31
N VAL A 89 2.44 -13.60 13.17
CA VAL A 89 1.00 -13.79 13.42
C VAL A 89 0.38 -14.80 12.46
N MET A 90 0.78 -14.78 11.19
CA MET A 90 0.31 -15.74 10.20
C MET A 90 0.76 -17.17 10.52
N ILE A 91 2.01 -17.34 10.97
CA ILE A 91 2.53 -18.64 11.41
C ILE A 91 1.79 -19.10 12.67
N GLU A 92 1.61 -18.22 13.66
CA GLU A 92 0.86 -18.54 14.88
C GLU A 92 -0.56 -19.00 14.55
N ARG A 93 -1.29 -18.24 13.72
CA ARG A 93 -2.66 -18.57 13.31
C ARG A 93 -2.70 -19.88 12.51
N ALA A 94 -1.70 -20.13 11.67
CA ALA A 94 -1.59 -21.38 10.93
C ALA A 94 -1.36 -22.57 11.87
N VAL A 95 -0.46 -22.44 12.86
CA VAL A 95 -0.14 -23.49 13.84
C VAL A 95 -1.28 -23.71 14.83
N GLY A 96 -1.92 -22.64 15.30
CA GLY A 96 -3.05 -22.69 16.23
C GLY A 96 -4.30 -23.36 15.66
N ASN A 97 -4.43 -23.41 14.33
CA ASN A 97 -5.49 -24.16 13.66
C ASN A 97 -5.30 -25.69 13.69
N PHE A 98 -4.14 -26.20 14.13
CA PHE A 98 -3.83 -27.65 14.20
C PHE A 98 -4.01 -28.26 15.61
N PHE A 99 -4.39 -27.47 16.62
CA PHE A 99 -4.72 -27.91 17.98
C PHE A 99 -6.19 -27.59 18.32
#